data_AF-A0A537IQS8-F1
#
_entry.id   AF-A0A537IQS8-F1
#
_cell.length_a   1.000
_cell.length_b   1.000
_cell.length_c   1.000
_cell.angle_alpha   90.00
_cell.angle_beta   90.00
_cell.angle_gamma   90.00
#
_symmetry.space_group_name_H-M   'P 1'
#
loop_
_entity.id
_entity.type
_entity.pdbx_description
1 polymer ?
#
loop_
_entity_poly.entity_id
_entity_poly.type
_entity_poly.pdbx_seq_one_letter_code
_entity_poly.pdbx_strand_id
1 'polypeptide(L)'
;KPFVLDMATSVVPRGKLEVYDRLKKKMPLGWAVDATGKGTSDPHTVLDALSKRLGGGILPLGGEGEEHSGHKGYGLALMVDVLCGVLSGSATG
;
A
#
# COMPACT_ATOMS: atom_id res chain seq x y z
N LYS A 1 12.62 5.67 -28.25
CA LYS A 1 12.82 5.82 -26.78
C LYS A 1 12.54 4.46 -26.12
N PRO A 2 13.28 4.05 -25.09
CA PRO A 2 13.08 2.75 -24.43
C PRO A 2 11.76 2.74 -23.64
N PHE A 3 11.20 1.54 -23.47
CA PHE A 3 10.09 1.31 -22.55
C PHE A 3 10.64 1.21 -21.11
N VAL A 4 10.04 1.94 -20.18
CA VAL A 4 10.42 1.95 -18.76
C VAL A 4 9.16 1.85 -17.92
N LEU A 5 9.11 0.84 -17.05
CA LEU A 5 8.05 0.65 -16.07
C LEU A 5 8.63 0.84 -14.67
N ASP A 6 8.05 1.78 -13.92
CA ASP A 6 8.36 2.04 -12.51
C ASP A 6 7.03 2.20 -11.75
N MET A 7 6.79 1.34 -10.77
CA MET A 7 5.52 1.27 -10.06
C MET A 7 5.69 0.71 -8.65
N ALA A 8 4.82 1.14 -7.74
CA ALA A 8 4.65 0.47 -6.46
C ALA A 8 3.91 -0.87 -6.65
N THR A 9 4.13 -1.82 -5.75
CA THR A 9 3.39 -3.09 -5.68
C THR A 9 2.03 -2.95 -4.96
N SER A 10 1.71 -1.76 -4.46
CA SER A 10 0.42 -1.38 -3.87
C SER A 10 -0.48 -0.66 -4.88
N VAL A 11 -1.79 -0.55 -4.57
CA VAL A 11 -2.74 0.26 -5.38
C VAL A 11 -2.28 1.71 -5.49
N VAL A 12 -1.64 2.22 -4.44
CA VAL A 12 -1.20 3.60 -4.34
C VAL A 12 0.06 3.72 -3.47
N PRO A 13 1.04 4.57 -3.80
CA PRO A 13 2.18 4.82 -2.92
C PRO A 13 1.77 5.67 -1.71
N ARG A 14 2.40 5.43 -0.55
CA ARG A 14 2.18 6.18 0.69
C ARG A 14 2.24 7.70 0.48
N GLY A 15 3.21 8.19 -0.29
CA GLY A 15 3.37 9.63 -0.55
C GLY A 15 2.11 10.28 -1.15
N LYS A 16 1.30 9.53 -1.91
CA LYS A 16 0.04 10.05 -2.44
C LYS A 16 -1.03 10.19 -1.35
N LEU A 17 -1.05 9.31 -0.34
CA LEU A 17 -1.91 9.49 0.84
C LEU A 17 -1.51 10.75 1.62
N GLU A 18 -0.22 10.97 1.82
CA GLU A 18 0.30 12.17 2.50
C GLU A 18 -0.09 13.46 1.76
N VAL A 19 -0.09 13.44 0.42
CA VAL A 19 -0.59 14.57 -0.38
C VAL A 19 -2.09 14.79 -0.16
N TYR A 20 -2.90 13.73 -0.14
CA TYR A 20 -4.34 13.85 0.09
C TYR A 20 -4.66 14.37 1.49
N ASP A 21 -3.93 13.90 2.50
CA ASP A 21 -4.04 14.35 3.88
C ASP A 21 -3.70 15.85 4.03
N ARG A 22 -2.56 16.28 3.46
CA ARG A 22 -2.16 17.70 3.44
C ARG A 22 -3.19 18.59 2.74
N LEU A 23 -3.81 18.09 1.68
CA LEU A 23 -4.86 18.78 0.94
C LEU A 23 -6.24 18.67 1.60
N LYS A 24 -6.36 17.98 2.75
CA LYS A 24 -7.62 17.67 3.44
C LYS A 24 -8.66 17.05 2.50
N LYS A 25 -8.21 16.21 1.58
CA LYS A 25 -9.02 15.58 0.53
C LYS A 25 -9.24 14.11 0.87
N LYS A 26 -10.48 13.64 0.70
CA LYS A 26 -10.80 12.21 0.79
C LYS A 26 -10.10 11.42 -0.32
N MET A 27 -9.52 10.28 0.04
CA MET A 27 -8.97 9.34 -0.92
C MET A 27 -10.05 8.39 -1.47
N PRO A 28 -9.89 7.86 -2.69
CA PRO A 28 -10.79 6.84 -3.22
C PRO A 28 -10.84 5.59 -2.32
N LEU A 29 -12.01 4.95 -2.27
CA LEU A 29 -12.14 3.64 -1.64
C LEU A 29 -11.32 2.59 -2.41
N GLY A 30 -10.89 1.54 -1.71
CA GLY A 30 -10.04 0.48 -2.28
C GLY A 30 -8.55 0.81 -2.33
N TRP A 31 -8.13 1.98 -1.82
CA TRP A 31 -6.71 2.30 -1.65
C TRP A 31 -6.14 1.75 -0.35
N ALA A 32 -6.92 1.81 0.72
CA ALA A 32 -6.45 1.45 2.05
C ALA A 32 -7.61 1.06 2.96
N VAL A 33 -7.25 0.37 4.03
CA VAL A 33 -8.13 -0.07 5.12
C VAL A 33 -7.69 0.56 6.45
N ASP A 34 -8.65 0.79 7.33
CA ASP A 34 -8.39 1.24 8.69
C ASP A 34 -7.88 0.11 9.60
N ALA A 35 -7.65 0.43 10.88
CA ALA A 35 -7.16 -0.53 11.88
C ALA A 35 -8.08 -1.75 12.10
N THR A 36 -9.36 -1.65 11.71
CA THR A 36 -10.34 -2.75 11.79
C THR A 36 -10.35 -3.62 10.52
N GLY A 37 -9.56 -3.26 9.51
CA GLY A 37 -9.53 -3.93 8.22
C GLY A 37 -10.63 -3.45 7.26
N LYS A 38 -11.38 -2.41 7.60
CA LYS A 38 -12.46 -1.88 6.75
C LYS A 38 -11.93 -0.82 5.80
N GLY A 39 -12.36 -0.86 4.53
CA GLY A 39 -12.03 0.17 3.55
C GLY A 39 -12.39 1.58 4.02
N THR A 40 -11.45 2.52 3.89
CA THR A 40 -11.62 3.90 4.33
C THR A 40 -11.26 4.92 3.24
N SER A 41 -11.87 6.10 3.33
CA SER A 41 -11.61 7.25 2.46
C SER A 41 -10.87 8.37 3.18
N ASP A 42 -10.55 8.20 4.46
CA ASP A 42 -9.81 9.17 5.26
C ASP A 42 -8.31 8.83 5.28
N PRO A 43 -7.45 9.60 4.57
CA PRO A 43 -6.02 9.34 4.53
C PRO A 43 -5.35 9.55 5.90
N HIS A 44 -5.87 10.46 6.74
CA HIS A 44 -5.30 10.75 8.05
C HIS A 44 -5.35 9.51 8.96
N THR A 45 -6.51 8.85 9.04
CA THR A 45 -6.69 7.62 9.84
C THR A 45 -5.70 6.53 9.42
N VAL A 46 -5.47 6.34 8.12
CA VAL A 46 -4.53 5.32 7.62
C VAL A 46 -3.08 5.68 7.94
N LEU A 47 -2.69 6.95 7.73
CA LEU A 47 -1.33 7.40 8.02
C LEU A 47 -1.02 7.32 9.52
N ASP A 48 -1.98 7.66 10.38
CA ASP A 48 -1.85 7.53 11.83
C ASP A 48 -1.72 6.06 12.25
N ALA A 49 -2.57 5.18 11.70
CA ALA A 49 -2.54 3.75 11.98
C ALA A 49 -1.22 3.10 11.55
N LEU A 50 -0.70 3.45 10.36
CA LEU A 50 0.60 2.99 9.87
C LEU A 50 1.75 3.48 10.76
N SER A 51 1.70 4.74 11.22
CA SER A 51 2.77 5.33 12.03
C SER A 51 2.82 4.74 13.45
N LYS A 52 1.65 4.44 14.02
CA LYS A 52 1.50 3.85 15.36
C LYS A 52 1.45 2.33 15.37
N ARG A 53 1.55 1.67 14.20
CA ARG A 53 1.42 0.21 14.03
C ARG A 53 0.13 -0.35 14.64
N LEU A 54 -0.98 0.36 14.48
CA LEU A 54 -2.29 -0.01 15.04
C LEU A 54 -3.04 -1.06 14.20
N GLY A 55 -2.44 -1.53 13.11
CA GLY A 55 -3.10 -2.35 12.10
C GLY A 55 -3.62 -1.51 10.93
N GLY A 56 -4.28 -2.16 9.99
CA GLY A 56 -4.68 -1.53 8.74
C GLY A 56 -3.51 -1.19 7.82
N GLY A 57 -3.79 -0.50 6.72
CA GLY A 57 -2.75 -0.11 5.77
C GLY A 57 -3.22 0.01 4.34
N ILE A 58 -2.24 0.15 3.44
CA ILE A 58 -2.48 0.30 2.01
C ILE A 58 -2.67 -1.08 1.38
N LEU A 59 -3.66 -1.20 0.50
CA LEU A 59 -3.95 -2.46 -0.18
C LEU A 59 -2.90 -2.78 -1.26
N PRO A 60 -2.59 -4.06 -1.49
CA PRO A 60 -1.73 -4.50 -2.58
C PRO A 60 -2.35 -4.21 -3.94
N LEU A 61 -1.55 -4.21 -5.01
CA LEU A 61 -2.07 -4.13 -6.38
C LEU A 61 -3.14 -5.21 -6.61
N GLY A 62 -4.30 -4.82 -7.13
CA GLY A 62 -5.47 -5.69 -7.19
C GLY A 62 -6.41 -5.56 -5.98
N GLY A 63 -6.16 -4.64 -5.06
CA GLY A 63 -7.11 -4.24 -4.03
C GLY A 63 -7.36 -5.31 -2.97
N GLU A 64 -8.58 -5.34 -2.44
CA GLU A 64 -9.00 -6.26 -1.38
C GLU A 64 -9.53 -7.58 -1.95
N GLY A 65 -9.20 -8.68 -1.28
CA GLY A 65 -9.74 -10.00 -1.60
C GLY A 65 -9.28 -10.60 -2.92
N GLU A 66 -9.99 -11.64 -3.36
CA GLU A 66 -9.65 -12.42 -4.55
C GLU A 66 -10.34 -11.92 -5.83
N GLU A 67 -11.48 -11.24 -5.70
CA GLU A 67 -12.28 -10.74 -6.82
C GLU A 67 -11.44 -9.86 -7.76
N HIS A 68 -10.64 -8.97 -7.18
CA HIS A 68 -9.74 -8.07 -7.91
C HIS A 68 -8.29 -8.58 -7.95
N SER A 69 -8.07 -9.84 -7.55
CA SER A 69 -6.75 -10.50 -7.52
C SER A 69 -5.70 -9.82 -6.63
N GLY A 70 -6.08 -9.27 -5.48
CA GLY A 70 -5.16 -8.61 -4.54
C GLY A 70 -4.00 -9.50 -4.06
N HIS A 71 -4.23 -10.82 -3.98
CA HIS A 71 -3.19 -11.80 -3.67
C HIS A 71 -2.02 -11.80 -4.68
N LYS A 72 -2.25 -11.40 -5.94
CA LYS A 72 -1.17 -11.28 -6.95
C LYS A 72 -0.29 -10.08 -6.65
N GLY A 73 -0.87 -8.93 -6.31
CA GLY A 73 -0.09 -7.76 -5.89
C GLY A 73 0.67 -8.01 -4.60
N TYR A 74 0.06 -8.73 -3.65
CA TYR A 74 0.75 -9.15 -2.44
C TYR A 74 1.93 -10.08 -2.74
N GLY A 75 1.75 -11.07 -3.63
CA GLY A 75 2.84 -11.94 -4.08
C GLY A 75 3.99 -11.16 -4.74
N LEU A 76 3.68 -10.15 -5.56
CA LEU A 76 4.69 -9.25 -6.13
C LEU A 76 5.41 -8.43 -5.06
N ALA A 77 4.69 -7.92 -4.05
CA ALA A 77 5.29 -7.19 -2.94
C ALA A 77 6.26 -8.08 -2.13
N LEU A 78 5.86 -9.31 -1.83
CA LEU A 78 6.70 -10.29 -1.13
C LEU A 78 7.93 -10.66 -1.95
N MET A 79 7.79 -10.85 -3.26
CA MET A 79 8.94 -11.10 -4.14
C MET A 79 9.95 -9.95 -4.09
N VAL A 80 9.49 -8.70 -4.12
CA VAL A 80 10.37 -7.52 -4.01
C VAL A 80 11.05 -7.47 -2.65
N ASP A 81 10.33 -7.72 -1.54
CA ASP A 81 10.91 -7.71 -0.19
C ASP A 81 11.99 -8.81 -0.02
N VAL A 82 11.78 -10.00 -0.58
CA VAL A 82 12.80 -11.06 -0.55
C VAL A 82 14.04 -10.67 -1.39
N LEU A 83 13.85 -10.14 -2.60
CA LEU A 83 14.95 -9.78 -3.48
C LEU A 83 15.73 -8.55 -2.99
N CYS A 84 15.06 -7.59 -2.36
CA CYS A 84 15.69 -6.35 -1.91
C CYS A 84 16.12 -6.39 -0.45
N GLY A 85 15.34 -7.01 0.44
CA GLY A 85 15.64 -7.15 1.86
C GLY A 85 16.54 -8.36 2.12
N VAL A 86 15.99 -9.57 1.97
CA VAL A 86 16.68 -10.82 2.34
C VAL A 86 17.96 -11.03 1.53
N LEU A 87 17.89 -10.95 0.20
CA LEU A 87 19.01 -11.28 -0.68
C LEU A 87 20.17 -10.26 -0.54
N SER A 88 19.88 -9.01 -0.18
CA SER A 88 20.91 -8.00 0.06
C SER A 88 21.51 -8.05 1.48
N GLY A 89 20.92 -8.84 2.39
CA GLY A 89 21.28 -8.86 3.81
C GLY A 89 20.78 -7.65 4.60
N SER A 90 19.80 -6.92 4.08
CA SER A 90 19.18 -5.75 4.71
C SER A 90 18.00 -6.16 5.62
N ALA A 91 17.46 -5.20 6.36
CA ALA A 91 16.18 -5.37 7.06
C ALA A 91 15.04 -5.67 6.07
N THR A 92 14.07 -6.47 6.53
CA THR A 92 12.89 -6.94 5.78
C THR A 92 11.61 -6.40 6.41
N GLY A 93 10.59 -6.16 5.59
CA GLY A 93 9.24 -5.78 6.04
C GLY A 93 8.86 -4.32 5.83
#